data_AF-A0A354TMB1-F1
#
_entry.id   AF-A0A354TMB1-F1
#
_cell.length_a   1.000
_cell.length_b   1.000
_cell.length_c   1.000
_cell.angle_alpha   90.00
_cell.angle_beta   90.00
_cell.angle_gamma   90.00
#
_symmetry.space_group_name_H-M   'P 1'
#
loop_
_entity.id
_entity.type
_entity.pdbx_description
1 polymer ?
#
loop_
_entity_poly.entity_id
_entity_poly.type
_entity_poly.pdbx_seq_one_letter_code
_entity_poly.pdbx_strand_id
1 'polypeptide(L)'
;MFADTSGVYIAASDYMKTLARSIAPWMPASYQVLGTDGYGLSESREELRDYFEISAEHICHTALVQLMRTQTKGKRRIQSQIDALGINPDKPDPALR
;
A
#
# COMPACT_ATOMS: atom_id res chain seq x y z
N MET A 1 -3.63 -21.28 -7.56
CA MET A 1 -4.45 -20.05 -7.50
C MET A 1 -3.91 -18.96 -8.41
N PHE A 2 -2.59 -18.67 -8.43
CA PHE A 2 -2.00 -17.55 -9.19
C PHE A 2 -1.12 -17.96 -10.39
N ALA A 3 -1.27 -19.19 -10.90
CA ALA A 3 -0.38 -19.72 -11.95
C ALA A 3 -0.47 -18.95 -13.27
N ASP A 4 -1.67 -18.45 -13.60
CA ASP A 4 -1.95 -17.74 -14.86
C ASP A 4 -2.16 -16.24 -14.68
N THR A 5 -1.75 -15.68 -13.54
CA THR A 5 -1.97 -14.26 -13.21
C THR A 5 -0.66 -13.50 -13.11
N SER A 6 -0.56 -12.40 -13.85
CA SER A 6 0.55 -11.44 -13.79
C SER A 6 0.08 -10.10 -13.27
N GLY A 7 0.78 -9.50 -12.31
CA GLY A 7 0.44 -8.19 -11.78
C GLY A 7 1.06 -7.91 -10.43
N VAL A 8 0.56 -6.84 -9.80
CA VAL A 8 0.89 -6.48 -8.42
C VAL A 8 -0.24 -6.92 -7.51
N TYR A 9 0.09 -7.36 -6.30
CA TYR A 9 -0.88 -7.90 -5.36
C TYR A 9 -0.82 -7.06 -4.08
N ILE A 10 -1.90 -6.33 -3.78
CA ILE A 10 -1.97 -5.46 -2.60
C ILE A 10 -2.97 -6.02 -1.62
N ALA A 11 -2.57 -6.22 -0.37
CA ALA A 11 -3.47 -6.49 0.74
C ALA A 11 -3.55 -5.27 1.65
N ALA A 12 -4.76 -4.86 2.01
CA ALA A 12 -5.02 -3.81 2.98
C ALA A 12 -5.97 -4.35 4.05
N SER A 13 -5.69 -4.06 5.31
CA SER A 13 -6.45 -4.55 6.45
C SER A 13 -6.54 -3.48 7.53
N ASP A 14 -7.65 -3.46 8.27
CA ASP A 14 -7.84 -2.62 9.48
C ASP A 14 -7.09 -3.21 10.72
N TYR A 15 -6.16 -4.15 10.50
CA TYR A 15 -5.20 -4.69 11.47
C TYR A 15 -3.76 -4.41 11.00
N MET A 16 -2.80 -4.64 11.91
CA MET A 16 -1.36 -4.58 11.64
C MET A 16 -0.95 -5.39 10.40
N LYS A 17 0.10 -4.93 9.71
CA LYS A 17 0.68 -5.60 8.52
C LYS A 17 0.99 -7.07 8.77
N THR A 18 1.36 -7.45 10.00
CA THR A 18 1.67 -8.85 10.38
C THR A 18 0.57 -9.85 10.00
N LEU A 19 -0.71 -9.47 10.11
CA LEU A 19 -1.82 -10.37 9.80
C LEU A 19 -1.80 -10.80 8.33
N ALA A 20 -1.80 -9.84 7.40
CA ALA A 20 -1.74 -10.14 5.97
C ALA A 20 -0.34 -10.66 5.54
N ARG A 21 0.73 -10.24 6.20
CA ARG A 21 2.07 -10.80 5.97
C ARG A 21 2.19 -12.28 6.34
N SER A 22 1.34 -12.80 7.22
CA SER A 22 1.37 -14.22 7.61
C SER A 22 1.23 -15.16 6.41
N ILE A 23 0.52 -14.75 5.35
CA ILE A 23 0.32 -15.55 4.14
C ILE A 23 1.33 -15.25 3.02
N ALA A 24 2.27 -14.32 3.22
CA ALA A 24 3.22 -13.90 2.19
C ALA A 24 4.02 -15.06 1.55
N PRO A 25 4.41 -16.15 2.27
CA PRO A 25 5.11 -17.28 1.65
C PRO A 25 4.33 -18.00 0.54
N TRP A 26 3.00 -17.87 0.51
CA TRP A 26 2.14 -18.49 -0.50
C TRP A 26 1.66 -17.50 -1.58
N MET A 27 2.08 -16.23 -1.49
CA MET A 27 1.68 -15.19 -2.44
C MET A 27 2.72 -15.00 -3.54
N PRO A 28 2.33 -14.51 -4.73
CA PRO A 28 3.27 -14.25 -5.83
C PRO A 28 4.32 -13.17 -5.50
N ALA A 29 5.37 -13.13 -6.32
CA ALA A 29 6.29 -11.99 -6.33
C ALA A 29 5.51 -10.69 -6.57
N SER A 30 5.87 -9.62 -5.85
CA SER A 30 5.14 -8.32 -5.80
C SER A 30 3.87 -8.29 -4.94
N TYR A 31 3.79 -9.15 -3.92
CA TYR A 31 2.82 -9.01 -2.82
C TYR A 31 3.25 -7.93 -1.83
N GLN A 32 2.42 -6.90 -1.64
CA GLN A 32 2.65 -5.80 -0.72
C GLN A 32 1.47 -5.66 0.25
N VAL A 33 1.78 -5.34 1.50
CA VAL A 33 0.80 -5.26 2.59
C VAL A 33 0.74 -3.85 3.15
N LEU A 34 -0.48 -3.37 3.35
CA LEU A 34 -0.85 -2.19 4.13
C LEU A 34 -1.63 -2.63 5.36
N GLY A 35 -1.42 -1.95 6.47
CA GLY A 35 -2.01 -2.28 7.75
C GLY A 35 -1.80 -1.19 8.77
N THR A 36 -2.55 -1.25 9.85
CA THR A 36 -2.66 -0.20 10.86
C THR A 36 -1.68 -0.46 12.01
N ASP A 37 -0.38 -0.51 11.71
CA ASP A 37 0.66 -0.62 12.73
C ASP A 37 0.79 0.70 13.51
N GLY A 38 0.97 0.62 14.83
CA GLY A 38 1.05 1.78 15.72
C GLY A 38 -0.11 1.89 16.71
N TYR A 39 -0.09 2.94 17.52
CA TYR A 39 -1.14 3.20 18.51
C TYR A 39 -2.39 3.85 17.88
N GLY A 40 -3.55 3.54 18.44
CA GLY A 40 -4.82 4.13 18.04
C GLY A 40 -4.93 5.61 18.40
N LEU A 41 -5.66 6.37 17.59
CA LEU A 41 -5.96 7.79 17.78
C LEU A 41 -7.47 8.01 17.81
N SER A 42 -7.90 9.16 18.34
CA SER A 42 -9.31 9.58 18.36
C SER A 42 -9.59 10.58 17.26
N GLU A 43 -9.92 10.08 16.07
CA GLU A 43 -10.23 10.90 14.89
C GLU A 43 -11.33 10.24 14.05
N SER A 44 -11.75 10.90 12.97
CA SER A 44 -12.71 10.33 12.02
C SER A 44 -12.13 9.10 11.31
N ARG A 45 -13.00 8.22 10.79
CA ARG A 45 -12.55 7.03 10.06
C ARG A 45 -11.73 7.38 8.81
N GLU A 46 -12.07 8.48 8.13
CA GLU A 46 -11.37 8.94 6.93
C GLU A 46 -9.94 9.38 7.29
N GLU A 47 -9.81 10.22 8.31
CA GLU A 47 -8.53 10.71 8.83
C GLU A 47 -7.67 9.56 9.37
N LEU A 48 -8.26 8.60 10.08
CA LEU A 48 -7.51 7.44 10.58
C LEU A 48 -7.00 6.55 9.44
N ARG A 49 -7.78 6.39 8.35
CA ARG A 49 -7.37 5.58 7.20
C ARG A 49 -6.27 6.26 6.39
N ASP A 50 -6.30 7.58 6.29
CA ASP A 50 -5.16 8.33 5.77
C ASP A 50 -3.95 8.21 6.71
N TYR A 51 -4.16 8.44 8.01
CA TYR A 51 -3.12 8.36 9.04
C TYR A 51 -2.37 7.03 8.99
N PHE A 52 -3.07 5.91 9.03
CA PHE A 52 -2.49 4.56 8.97
C PHE A 52 -2.09 4.10 7.56
N GLU A 53 -2.22 4.95 6.55
CA GLU A 53 -1.78 4.66 5.18
C GLU A 53 -2.54 3.48 4.54
N ILE A 54 -3.83 3.35 4.86
CA ILE A 54 -4.73 2.30 4.33
C ILE A 54 -5.92 2.87 3.54
N SER A 55 -5.91 4.17 3.22
CA SER A 55 -6.93 4.80 2.37
C SER A 55 -6.89 4.29 0.92
N ALA A 56 -7.90 4.63 0.13
CA ALA A 56 -7.94 4.25 -1.28
C ALA A 56 -6.75 4.82 -2.07
N GLU A 57 -6.34 6.04 -1.74
CA GLU A 57 -5.19 6.74 -2.29
C GLU A 57 -3.90 5.96 -1.99
N HIS A 58 -3.71 5.53 -0.74
CA HIS A 58 -2.54 4.75 -0.34
C HIS A 58 -2.49 3.37 -1.01
N ILE A 59 -3.64 2.70 -1.16
CA ILE A 59 -3.74 1.44 -1.92
C ILE A 59 -3.34 1.66 -3.38
N CYS A 60 -3.88 2.70 -4.02
CA CYS A 60 -3.57 3.06 -5.41
C CYS A 60 -2.09 3.39 -5.58
N HIS A 61 -1.54 4.22 -4.69
CA HIS A 61 -0.13 4.59 -4.69
C HIS A 61 0.78 3.37 -4.58
N THR A 62 0.49 2.48 -3.63
CA THR A 62 1.26 1.26 -3.42
C THR A 62 1.24 0.36 -4.66
N ALA A 63 0.08 0.23 -5.32
CA ALA A 63 -0.05 -0.49 -6.58
C ALA A 63 0.79 0.16 -7.70
N LEU A 64 0.70 1.49 -7.87
CA LEU A 64 1.44 2.22 -8.89
C LEU A 64 2.96 2.14 -8.67
N VAL A 65 3.43 2.28 -7.44
CA VAL A 65 4.85 2.12 -7.08
C VAL A 65 5.35 0.71 -7.40
N GLN A 66 4.57 -0.32 -7.07
CA GLN A 66 4.93 -1.71 -7.41
C GLN A 66 4.92 -1.95 -8.93
N LEU A 67 3.97 -1.35 -9.67
CA LEU A 67 3.96 -1.40 -11.12
C LEU A 67 5.18 -0.69 -11.71
N MET A 68 5.60 0.43 -11.13
CA MET A 68 6.79 1.17 -11.56
C MET A 68 8.09 0.38 -11.42
N ARG A 69 8.16 -0.50 -10.40
CA ARG A 69 9.28 -1.41 -10.15
C ARG A 69 9.30 -2.59 -11.12
N THR A 70 8.14 -3.12 -11.49
CA THR A 70 8.01 -4.33 -12.30
C THR A 70 7.91 -4.05 -13.80
N GLN A 71 7.32 -2.92 -14.20
CA GLN A 71 7.11 -2.58 -15.60
C GLN A 71 8.26 -1.72 -16.17
N THR A 72 8.71 -2.10 -17.37
CA THR A 72 9.74 -1.37 -18.10
C THR A 72 9.18 -0.17 -18.88
N LYS A 73 7.89 -0.21 -19.26
CA LYS A 73 7.23 0.79 -20.10
C LYS A 73 6.24 1.65 -19.28
N GLY A 74 5.99 2.89 -19.72
CA GLY A 74 4.95 3.73 -19.14
C GLY A 74 5.31 4.45 -17.82
N LYS A 75 6.56 4.37 -17.35
CA LYS A 75 7.00 4.96 -16.08
C LYS A 75 6.63 6.44 -15.90
N ARG A 76 6.74 7.26 -16.95
CA ARG A 76 6.35 8.68 -16.89
C ARG A 76 4.86 8.88 -16.57
N ARG A 77 3.99 8.05 -17.16
CA ARG A 77 2.55 8.10 -16.91
C ARG A 77 2.24 7.62 -15.49
N ILE A 78 2.89 6.55 -15.04
CA ILE A 78 2.74 6.04 -13.67
C ILE A 78 3.18 7.11 -12.67
N GLN A 79 4.33 7.76 -12.90
CA GLN A 79 4.82 8.83 -12.04
C GLN A 79 3.81 9.98 -11.94
N SER A 80 3.26 10.46 -13.06
CA SER A 80 2.24 11.52 -13.01
C SER A 80 0.98 11.13 -12.25
N GLN A 81 0.63 9.83 -12.22
CA GLN A 81 -0.52 9.34 -11.44
C GLN A 81 -0.19 9.23 -9.95
N ILE A 82 1.05 8.84 -9.61
CA ILE A 82 1.54 8.85 -8.22
C ILE A 82 1.51 10.29 -7.67
N ASP A 83 2.04 11.24 -8.43
CA ASP A 83 2.09 12.65 -8.02
C ASP A 83 0.68 13.23 -7.81
N ALA A 84 -0.29 12.82 -8.63
CA ALA A 84 -1.69 13.26 -8.53
C ALA A 84 -2.43 12.75 -7.28
N LEU A 85 -1.91 11.74 -6.58
CA LEU A 85 -2.51 11.23 -5.33
C LEU A 85 -2.18 12.10 -4.12
N GLY A 86 -1.19 13.00 -4.20
CA GLY A 86 -0.89 13.96 -3.13
C GLY A 86 -0.39 13.35 -1.82
N ILE A 87 0.12 12.12 -1.85
CA ILE A 87 0.64 11.44 -0.65
C ILE A 87 1.99 12.04 -0.26
N ASN A 88 2.14 12.34 1.03
CA ASN A 88 3.38 12.87 1.59
C ASN A 88 4.38 11.72 1.89
N PRO A 89 5.51 11.61 1.16
CA PRO A 89 6.50 10.56 1.41
C PRO A 89 7.32 10.77 2.69
N ASP A 90 7.35 12.00 3.21
CA ASP A 90 8.11 12.37 4.41
C ASP A 90 7.27 12.27 5.69
N LYS A 91 6.04 11.75 5.58
CA LYS A 91 5.19 11.49 6.73
C LYS A 91 5.86 10.43 7.63
N PRO A 92 5.93 10.65 8.96
CA PRO A 92 6.47 9.66 9.87
C PRO A 92 5.65 8.36 9.83
N ASP A 93 6.33 7.22 9.91
CA ASP A 93 5.67 5.91 10.01
C ASP A 93 4.75 5.90 11.25
N PRO A 94 3.46 5.55 11.09
CA PRO A 94 2.49 5.45 12.19
C PRO A 94 2.96 4.58 13.37
N ALA A 95 3.84 3.61 13.14
CA ALA A 95 4.38 2.73 14.17
C ALA A 95 5.51 3.36 15.01
N LEU A 96 6.08 4.49 14.58
CA LEU A 96 7.18 5.18 15.27
C LEU A 96 6.71 6.28 16.21
N ARG A 97 5.39 6.47 16.34
CA ARG A 97 4.75 7.51 17.14
C ARG A 97 4.02 6.93 18.34
#